data_AF-A0A8I6Y8W2-F1
#
_entry.id   AF-A0A8I6Y8W2-F1
#
_cell.length_a   1.000
_cell.length_b   1.000
_cell.length_c   1.000
_cell.angle_alpha   90.00
_cell.angle_beta   90.00
_cell.angle_gamma   90.00
#
_symmetry.space_group_name_H-M   'P 1'
#
loop_
_entity.id
_entity.type
_entity.pdbx_description
1 polymer ?
#
loop_
_entity_poly.entity_id
_entity_poly.type
_entity_poly.pdbx_seq_one_letter_code
_entity_poly.pdbx_strand_id
1 'polypeptide(L)'
;MVVVASPEAAKEAPKDNVRSILARGCSGHGVHHLLLPRRHPLALPAPGAPPRLPPPPTTRRAVTNKISYIGWDPEGILAPPQLGHIARLKFRRRLDSDVDPRAAFDLQVKEEQERRRKEREARVIPETDAGLVEFFLDTDAREIEIEIGRLRPRLNKAFFDHIQREIAQIKFAVTRTAVCTNLSSLFPLLCVSKLEK
;
A
#
# COMPACT_ATOMS: atom_id res chain seq x y z
N MET A 1 -21.50 -6.09 53.41
CA MET A 1 -20.16 -6.01 54.02
C MET A 1 -19.28 -7.01 53.29
N VAL A 2 -18.18 -6.53 52.69
CA VAL A 2 -17.03 -7.27 52.10
C VAL A 2 -17.34 -8.13 50.85
N VAL A 3 -16.60 -8.18 49.73
CA VAL A 3 -15.29 -7.66 49.29
C VAL A 3 -15.43 -7.30 47.79
N VAL A 4 -14.95 -6.12 47.37
CA VAL A 4 -14.72 -5.80 45.95
C VAL A 4 -13.33 -6.34 45.60
N ALA A 5 -13.25 -7.28 44.66
CA ALA A 5 -11.98 -7.75 44.12
C ALA A 5 -11.64 -6.98 42.84
N SER A 6 -10.67 -6.09 42.96
CA SER A 6 -9.93 -5.46 41.87
C SER A 6 -8.92 -6.45 41.28
N PRO A 7 -8.69 -6.47 39.96
CA PRO A 7 -7.42 -6.92 39.42
C PRO A 7 -6.72 -5.77 38.69
N GLU A 8 -5.83 -5.13 39.45
CA GLU A 8 -4.67 -4.39 38.94
C GLU A 8 -3.63 -5.40 38.43
N ALA A 9 -2.83 -4.98 37.44
CA ALA A 9 -1.59 -5.59 36.95
C ALA A 9 -1.67 -6.77 35.97
N ALA A 10 -1.66 -6.44 34.67
CA ALA A 10 -1.09 -7.30 33.63
C ALA A 10 -0.25 -6.48 32.63
N LYS A 11 1.03 -6.36 32.98
CA LYS A 11 2.24 -6.40 32.13
C LYS A 11 2.29 -5.52 30.86
N GLU A 12 3.07 -4.45 30.99
CA GLU A 12 3.79 -3.78 29.91
C GLU A 12 4.48 -4.78 28.97
N ALA A 13 4.18 -4.67 27.67
CA ALA A 13 4.90 -5.34 26.60
C ALA A 13 5.98 -4.39 26.02
N PRO A 14 7.21 -4.85 25.80
CA PRO A 14 8.27 -4.02 25.23
C PRO A 14 7.98 -3.71 23.76
N LYS A 15 7.92 -2.41 23.45
CA LYS A 15 7.86 -1.84 22.11
C LYS A 15 9.29 -1.77 21.56
N ASP A 16 9.67 -2.75 20.75
CA ASP A 16 10.85 -2.64 19.89
C ASP A 16 10.62 -3.40 18.58
N ASN A 17 11.19 -2.84 17.52
CA ASN A 17 11.34 -3.45 16.18
C ASN A 17 10.28 -3.11 15.11
N VAL A 18 10.14 -1.83 14.79
CA VAL A 18 9.78 -1.40 13.43
C VAL A 18 10.65 -0.19 13.05
N ARG A 19 11.89 -0.43 12.59
CA ARG A 19 12.68 0.49 11.73
C ARG A 19 14.08 -0.07 11.43
N SER A 20 14.24 -0.76 10.31
CA SER A 20 15.54 -0.83 9.61
C SER A 20 15.41 -1.34 8.18
N ILE A 21 14.74 -0.61 7.29
CA ILE A 21 15.06 -0.65 5.86
C ILE A 21 15.11 0.79 5.37
N LEU A 22 16.21 1.47 5.68
CA LEU A 22 16.63 2.65 4.96
C LEU A 22 17.91 2.29 4.20
N ALA A 23 17.82 2.42 2.89
CA ALA A 23 18.85 2.84 1.95
C ALA A 23 20.31 2.81 2.42
N ARG A 24 21.16 2.17 1.61
CA ARG A 24 22.52 2.64 1.28
C ARG A 24 23.01 1.93 0.02
N GLY A 25 22.93 2.61 -1.11
CA GLY A 25 23.93 2.46 -2.16
C GLY A 25 25.21 3.16 -1.70
N CYS A 26 26.36 2.58 -2.02
CA CYS A 26 27.64 3.29 -2.11
C CYS A 26 28.59 2.50 -3.02
N SER A 27 29.03 3.19 -4.05
CA SER A 27 30.20 2.94 -4.89
C SER A 27 31.50 3.02 -4.07
N GLY A 28 32.57 2.36 -4.53
CA GLY A 28 33.94 2.85 -4.30
C GLY A 28 34.95 1.84 -3.73
N HIS A 29 35.75 1.27 -4.64
CA HIS A 29 37.22 1.14 -4.59
C HIS A 29 37.88 0.68 -3.27
N GLY A 30 38.39 -0.56 -3.29
CA GLY A 30 39.37 -1.07 -2.35
C GLY A 30 40.22 -2.14 -3.02
N VAL A 31 41.41 -1.74 -3.45
CA VAL A 31 42.38 -2.56 -4.19
C VAL A 31 43.10 -3.47 -3.20
N HIS A 32 42.92 -4.79 -3.31
CA HIS A 32 43.81 -5.75 -2.64
C HIS A 32 44.28 -6.80 -3.65
N HIS A 33 45.55 -6.64 -4.00
CA HIS A 33 46.40 -7.52 -4.76
C HIS A 33 46.58 -8.86 -4.05
N LEU A 34 46.04 -9.96 -4.60
CA LEU A 34 46.53 -11.32 -4.28
C LEU A 34 46.43 -12.24 -5.52
N LEU A 35 47.62 -12.58 -6.01
CA LEU A 35 48.05 -13.74 -6.82
C LEU A 35 47.10 -14.30 -7.91
N LEU A 36 47.44 -14.00 -9.18
CA LEU A 36 47.00 -14.80 -10.33
C LEU A 36 47.78 -16.12 -10.43
N PRO A 37 47.14 -17.28 -10.65
CA PRO A 37 47.78 -18.41 -11.30
C PRO A 37 47.74 -18.22 -12.83
N ARG A 38 48.87 -18.53 -13.47
CA ARG A 38 49.07 -18.51 -14.93
C ARG A 38 47.94 -19.23 -15.66
N ARG A 39 47.21 -18.52 -16.53
CA ARG A 39 46.33 -19.12 -17.53
C ARG A 39 47.17 -19.57 -18.73
N HIS A 40 47.09 -20.85 -19.07
CA HIS A 40 47.48 -21.35 -20.38
C HIS A 40 46.66 -20.63 -21.46
N PRO A 41 47.23 -20.30 -22.63
CA PRO A 41 46.45 -19.73 -23.71
C PRO A 41 45.54 -20.81 -24.29
N LEU A 42 44.24 -20.73 -24.00
CA LEU A 42 43.25 -21.43 -24.80
C LEU A 42 43.21 -20.74 -26.16
N ALA A 43 43.50 -21.51 -27.21
CA ALA A 43 43.37 -21.10 -28.59
C ALA A 43 41.98 -20.48 -28.82
N LEU A 44 41.96 -19.22 -29.27
CA LEU A 44 40.73 -18.56 -29.72
C LEU A 44 40.23 -19.30 -30.99
N PRO A 45 38.96 -19.70 -31.06
CA PRO A 45 38.40 -20.28 -32.28
C PRO A 45 38.34 -19.21 -33.38
N ALA A 46 38.63 -19.64 -34.61
CA ALA A 46 38.61 -18.79 -35.80
C ALA A 46 37.24 -18.11 -35.99
N PRO A 47 37.20 -16.86 -36.47
CA PRO A 47 35.96 -16.12 -36.68
C PRO A 47 35.14 -16.78 -37.81
N GLY A 48 33.99 -17.35 -37.46
CA GLY A 48 33.04 -17.93 -38.41
C GLY A 48 32.37 -19.25 -37.99
N ALA A 49 32.72 -19.84 -36.85
CA ALA A 49 32.04 -21.06 -36.38
C ALA A 49 30.66 -20.73 -35.76
N PRO A 50 29.57 -21.42 -36.15
CA PRO A 50 28.27 -21.24 -35.51
C PRO A 50 28.33 -21.67 -34.03
N PRO A 51 27.56 -21.02 -33.14
CA PRO A 51 27.54 -21.37 -31.73
C PRO A 51 27.08 -22.82 -31.56
N ARG A 52 27.89 -23.64 -30.90
CA ARG A 52 27.46 -24.99 -30.49
C ARG A 52 26.32 -24.83 -29.51
N LEU A 53 25.11 -25.17 -29.93
CA LEU A 53 23.96 -25.27 -29.04
C LEU A 53 24.27 -26.31 -27.95
N PRO A 54 23.92 -26.04 -26.68
CA PRO A 54 24.01 -27.06 -25.64
C PRO A 54 23.13 -28.25 -26.04
N PRO A 55 23.57 -29.50 -25.77
CA PRO A 55 22.72 -30.65 -25.99
C PRO A 55 21.42 -30.48 -25.19
N PRO A 56 20.26 -30.88 -25.74
CA PRO A 56 19.00 -30.80 -25.01
C PRO A 56 19.15 -31.56 -23.69
N PRO A 57 18.57 -31.06 -22.57
CA PRO A 57 18.59 -31.80 -21.34
C PRO A 57 18.02 -33.18 -21.63
N THR A 58 18.79 -34.21 -21.31
CA THR A 58 18.38 -35.60 -21.48
C THR A 58 17.06 -35.73 -20.75
N THR A 59 15.97 -35.85 -21.48
CA THR A 59 14.65 -36.10 -20.89
C THR A 59 14.77 -37.49 -20.30
N ARG A 60 15.08 -37.54 -19.00
CA ARG A 60 14.95 -38.75 -18.21
C ARG A 60 13.51 -39.17 -18.46
N ARG A 61 13.31 -40.24 -19.24
CA ARG A 61 11.98 -40.77 -19.58
C ARG A 61 11.21 -40.78 -18.27
N ALA A 62 10.11 -40.01 -18.21
CA ALA A 62 9.21 -40.07 -17.09
C ALA A 62 8.65 -41.49 -17.11
N VAL A 63 9.30 -42.40 -16.37
CA VAL A 63 8.75 -43.71 -16.10
C VAL A 63 7.47 -43.40 -15.35
N THR A 64 6.34 -43.61 -16.03
CA THR A 64 5.05 -43.56 -15.37
C THR A 64 5.15 -44.56 -14.24
N ASN A 65 5.19 -44.11 -12.99
CA ASN A 65 5.07 -44.96 -11.81
C ASN A 65 3.66 -45.55 -11.82
N LYS A 66 3.41 -46.50 -12.73
CA LYS A 66 2.29 -47.42 -12.66
C LYS A 66 2.71 -48.35 -11.53
N ILE A 67 2.20 -48.08 -10.34
CA ILE A 67 2.27 -49.03 -9.24
C ILE A 67 1.42 -50.23 -9.73
N SER A 68 2.06 -51.15 -10.44
CA SER A 68 1.43 -52.39 -10.89
C SER A 68 1.34 -53.28 -9.67
N TYR A 69 0.11 -53.50 -9.28
CA TYR A 69 -0.31 -54.21 -8.10
C TYR A 69 -0.07 -55.70 -8.30
N ILE A 70 1.01 -56.20 -7.69
CA ILE A 70 1.30 -57.64 -7.72
C ILE A 70 0.53 -58.25 -6.54
N GLY A 71 -0.74 -58.63 -6.77
CA GLY A 71 -1.43 -59.68 -5.99
C GLY A 71 -2.59 -59.32 -5.06
N TRP A 72 -3.24 -58.15 -5.14
CA TRP A 72 -4.14 -57.71 -4.04
C TRP A 72 -5.54 -57.26 -4.54
N ASP A 73 -5.83 -57.45 -5.85
CA ASP A 73 -7.11 -57.24 -6.57
C ASP A 73 -7.01 -58.01 -7.90
N PRO A 74 -7.08 -59.36 -7.83
CA PRO A 74 -6.97 -60.21 -9.01
C PRO A 74 -8.17 -60.06 -9.95
N GLU A 75 -9.31 -59.58 -9.45
CA GLU A 75 -10.57 -59.44 -10.19
C GLU A 75 -10.75 -58.04 -10.80
N GLY A 76 -9.86 -57.08 -10.49
CA GLY A 76 -9.90 -55.72 -11.02
C GLY A 76 -11.15 -54.94 -10.61
N ILE A 77 -11.75 -55.28 -9.47
CA ILE A 77 -13.00 -54.67 -8.99
C ILE A 77 -12.73 -53.25 -8.47
N LEU A 78 -11.50 -52.97 -8.02
CA LEU A 78 -11.12 -51.66 -7.54
C LEU A 78 -10.68 -50.77 -8.70
N ALA A 79 -11.28 -49.58 -8.77
CA ALA A 79 -10.90 -48.58 -9.75
C ALA A 79 -9.41 -48.22 -9.65
N PRO A 80 -8.76 -47.79 -10.76
CA PRO A 80 -7.37 -47.38 -10.75
C PRO A 80 -7.08 -46.34 -9.65
N PRO A 81 -5.92 -46.41 -8.98
CA PRO A 81 -5.56 -45.47 -7.92
C PRO A 81 -5.68 -44.01 -8.39
N GLN A 82 -6.53 -43.23 -7.72
CA GLN A 82 -6.67 -41.81 -8.02
C GLN A 82 -5.43 -41.06 -7.53
N LEU A 83 -4.71 -40.44 -8.47
CA LEU A 83 -3.52 -39.64 -8.17
C LEU A 83 -3.92 -38.27 -7.58
N GLY A 84 -2.97 -37.62 -6.89
CA GLY A 84 -3.17 -36.26 -6.40
C GLY A 84 -3.97 -36.13 -5.10
N HIS A 85 -4.32 -37.24 -4.44
CA HIS A 85 -5.07 -37.21 -3.17
C HIS A 85 -4.39 -36.36 -2.08
N ILE A 86 -3.06 -36.46 -1.96
CA ILE A 86 -2.25 -35.66 -1.03
C ILE A 86 -2.31 -34.16 -1.39
N ALA A 87 -2.23 -33.83 -2.68
CA ALA A 87 -2.29 -32.43 -3.13
C ALA A 87 -3.66 -31.81 -2.84
N ARG A 88 -4.74 -32.57 -3.04
CA ARG A 88 -6.11 -32.16 -2.73
C ARG A 88 -6.32 -31.90 -1.23
N LEU A 89 -5.84 -32.81 -0.38
CA LEU A 89 -5.91 -32.65 1.08
C LEU A 89 -5.09 -31.46 1.57
N LYS A 90 -3.88 -31.27 1.04
CA LYS A 90 -3.04 -30.11 1.37
C LYS A 90 -3.68 -28.79 0.93
N PHE A 91 -4.30 -28.77 -0.24
CA PHE A 91 -5.01 -27.59 -0.75
C PHE A 91 -6.22 -27.24 0.13
N ARG A 92 -7.05 -28.23 0.45
CA ARG A 92 -8.21 -28.05 1.34
C ARG A 92 -7.78 -27.54 2.73
N ARG A 93 -6.75 -28.15 3.34
CA ARG A 93 -6.23 -27.69 4.63
C ARG A 93 -5.75 -26.24 4.61
N ARG A 94 -5.14 -25.78 3.51
CA ARG A 94 -4.73 -24.37 3.37
C ARG A 94 -5.94 -23.44 3.32
N LEU A 95 -6.97 -23.80 2.55
CA LEU A 95 -8.21 -23.03 2.51
C LEU A 95 -8.85 -22.96 3.90
N ASP A 96 -8.99 -24.10 4.58
CA ASP A 96 -9.56 -24.17 5.93
C ASP A 96 -8.76 -23.33 6.94
N SER A 97 -7.43 -23.37 6.86
CA SER A 97 -6.53 -22.54 7.70
C SER A 97 -6.64 -21.05 7.40
N ASP A 98 -6.98 -20.66 6.18
CA ASP A 98 -7.14 -19.27 5.77
C ASP A 98 -8.54 -18.72 6.11
N VAL A 99 -9.52 -19.56 6.45
CA VAL A 99 -10.89 -19.11 6.79
C VAL A 99 -10.89 -18.23 8.04
N ASP A 100 -10.22 -18.66 9.10
CA ASP A 100 -10.16 -17.94 10.38
C ASP A 100 -9.48 -16.56 10.28
N PRO A 101 -8.27 -16.41 9.70
CA PRO A 101 -7.65 -15.08 9.55
C PRO A 101 -8.43 -14.16 8.61
N ARG A 102 -9.12 -14.70 7.59
CA ARG A 102 -10.03 -13.91 6.75
C ARG A 102 -11.23 -13.42 7.54
N ALA A 103 -11.88 -14.30 8.30
CA ALA A 103 -13.02 -13.93 9.13
C ALA A 103 -12.64 -12.89 10.19
N ALA A 104 -11.49 -13.05 10.86
CA ALA A 104 -10.98 -12.09 11.83
C ALA A 104 -10.68 -10.73 11.20
N PHE A 105 -10.08 -10.70 10.01
CA PHE A 105 -9.86 -9.47 9.26
C PHE A 105 -11.17 -8.79 8.86
N ASP A 106 -12.14 -9.55 8.37
CA ASP A 106 -13.44 -9.02 7.97
C ASP A 106 -14.20 -8.42 9.18
N LEU A 107 -14.08 -9.03 10.36
CA LEU A 107 -14.64 -8.47 11.60
C LEU A 107 -13.98 -7.14 11.96
N GLN A 108 -12.65 -7.03 11.91
CA GLN A 108 -11.95 -5.78 12.17
C GLN A 108 -12.34 -4.67 11.18
N VAL A 109 -12.47 -5.02 9.91
CA VAL A 109 -12.92 -4.08 8.88
C VAL A 109 -14.35 -3.60 9.16
N LYS A 110 -15.25 -4.51 9.57
CA LYS A 110 -16.63 -4.15 9.94
C LYS A 110 -16.68 -3.26 11.16
N GLU A 111 -15.95 -3.59 12.22
CA GLU A 111 -15.88 -2.77 13.44
C GLU A 111 -15.37 -1.36 13.14
N GLU A 112 -14.33 -1.23 12.32
CA GLU A 112 -13.81 0.07 11.91
C GLU A 112 -14.80 0.85 11.02
N GLN A 113 -15.51 0.16 10.14
CA GLN A 113 -16.59 0.76 9.34
C GLN A 113 -17.75 1.22 10.22
N GLU A 114 -18.15 0.43 11.21
CA GLU A 114 -19.21 0.77 12.16
C GLU A 114 -18.81 1.93 13.07
N ARG A 115 -17.55 1.97 13.54
CA ARG A 115 -17.00 3.09 14.30
C ARG A 115 -17.14 4.39 13.51
N ARG A 116 -16.70 4.38 12.25
CA ARG A 116 -16.81 5.56 11.37
C ARG A 116 -18.26 5.90 11.03
N ARG A 117 -19.13 4.90 10.87
CA ARG A 117 -20.57 5.13 10.68
C ARG A 117 -21.16 5.86 11.89
N LYS A 118 -20.85 5.43 13.11
CA LYS A 118 -21.30 6.10 14.35
C LYS A 118 -20.79 7.53 14.44
N GLU A 119 -19.52 7.76 14.10
CA GLU A 119 -18.95 9.12 14.05
C GLU A 119 -19.71 10.02 13.07
N ARG A 120 -20.12 9.51 11.90
CA ARG A 120 -20.92 10.28 10.92
C ARG A 120 -22.33 10.58 11.41
N GLU A 121 -22.98 9.60 12.02
CA GLU A 121 -24.33 9.77 12.57
C GLU A 121 -24.34 10.80 13.71
N ALA A 122 -23.22 10.92 14.46
CA ALA A 122 -23.05 11.94 15.49
C ALA A 122 -22.80 13.37 14.94
N ARG A 123 -22.38 13.53 13.68
CA ARG A 123 -22.11 14.85 13.10
C ARG A 123 -23.41 15.58 12.75
N VAL A 124 -23.57 16.76 13.33
CA VAL A 124 -24.70 17.67 13.08
C VAL A 124 -24.52 18.37 11.73
N ILE A 125 -25.53 18.29 10.87
CA ILE A 125 -25.52 18.95 9.55
C ILE A 125 -25.94 20.42 9.75
N PRO A 126 -25.10 21.39 9.38
CA PRO A 126 -25.48 22.80 9.47
C PRO A 126 -26.57 23.17 8.44
N GLU A 127 -27.44 24.12 8.81
CA GLU A 127 -28.52 24.57 7.92
C GLU A 127 -28.09 25.67 6.94
N THR A 128 -27.05 26.44 7.27
CA THR A 128 -26.57 27.56 6.45
C THR A 128 -25.59 27.12 5.36
N ASP A 129 -25.59 27.79 4.20
CA ASP A 129 -24.66 27.52 3.10
C ASP A 129 -23.19 27.70 3.52
N ALA A 130 -22.86 28.74 4.28
CA ALA A 130 -21.50 29.00 4.77
C ALA A 130 -21.01 27.90 5.72
N GLY A 131 -21.85 27.51 6.70
CA GLY A 131 -21.55 26.39 7.60
C GLY A 131 -21.43 25.05 6.86
N LEU A 132 -22.14 24.87 5.74
CA LEU A 132 -22.03 23.67 4.91
C LEU A 132 -20.68 23.62 4.18
N VAL A 133 -20.15 24.77 3.76
CA VAL A 133 -18.79 24.87 3.19
C VAL A 133 -17.75 24.52 4.24
N GLU A 134 -17.83 25.11 5.44
CA GLU A 134 -16.92 24.80 6.55
C GLU A 134 -16.95 23.31 6.92
N PHE A 135 -18.14 22.73 7.02
CA PHE A 135 -18.33 21.30 7.23
C PHE A 135 -17.57 20.44 6.20
N PHE A 136 -17.62 20.78 4.91
CA PHE A 136 -16.90 20.03 3.88
C PHE A 136 -15.38 20.25 3.91
N LEU A 137 -14.91 21.42 4.36
CA LEU A 137 -13.49 21.69 4.50
C LEU A 137 -12.87 20.93 5.69
N ASP A 138 -13.63 20.74 6.76
CA ASP A 138 -13.22 19.98 7.93
C ASP A 138 -13.41 18.46 7.77
N THR A 139 -14.07 18.02 6.70
CA THR A 139 -14.33 16.60 6.43
C THR A 139 -13.14 15.93 5.72
N ASP A 140 -12.73 14.78 6.24
CA ASP A 140 -11.68 13.95 5.62
C ASP A 140 -12.01 13.56 4.17
N ALA A 141 -10.98 13.51 3.32
CA ALA A 141 -11.12 13.15 1.90
C ALA A 141 -11.76 11.77 1.65
N ARG A 142 -11.67 10.83 2.60
CA ARG A 142 -12.31 9.50 2.50
C ARG A 142 -13.79 9.52 2.86
N GLU A 143 -14.24 10.54 3.56
CA GLU A 143 -15.61 10.67 4.06
C GLU A 143 -16.41 11.69 3.25
N ILE A 144 -15.72 12.63 2.60
CA ILE A 144 -16.33 13.69 1.81
C ILE A 144 -17.24 13.13 0.71
N GLU A 145 -16.88 12.02 0.06
CA GLU A 145 -17.72 11.38 -0.97
C GLU A 145 -19.08 10.94 -0.42
N ILE A 146 -19.08 10.44 0.82
CA ILE A 146 -20.27 9.92 1.49
C ILE A 146 -21.13 11.09 1.97
N GLU A 147 -20.50 12.12 2.52
CA GLU A 147 -21.19 13.34 2.94
C GLU A 147 -21.80 14.10 1.76
N ILE A 148 -21.08 14.21 0.63
CA ILE A 148 -21.60 14.76 -0.62
C ILE A 148 -22.78 13.90 -1.13
N GLY A 149 -22.69 12.58 -1.03
CA GLY A 149 -23.78 11.67 -1.38
C GLY A 149 -25.03 11.91 -0.53
N ARG A 150 -24.86 12.06 0.80
CA ARG A 150 -25.92 12.33 1.77
C ARG A 150 -26.57 13.70 1.54
N LEU A 151 -25.77 14.71 1.25
CA LEU A 151 -26.20 16.11 1.15
C LEU A 151 -26.56 16.54 -0.27
N ARG A 152 -26.53 15.63 -1.24
CA ARG A 152 -26.79 15.90 -2.66
C ARG A 152 -28.06 16.73 -2.94
N PRO A 153 -29.21 16.54 -2.25
CA PRO A 153 -30.39 17.37 -2.45
C PRO A 153 -30.23 18.84 -2.00
N ARG A 154 -29.25 19.13 -1.14
CA ARG A 154 -28.94 20.47 -0.64
C ARG A 154 -27.90 21.19 -1.49
N LEU A 155 -27.14 20.45 -2.31
CA LEU A 155 -26.14 20.97 -3.23
C LEU A 155 -26.80 21.54 -4.50
N ASN A 156 -27.54 22.62 -4.32
CA ASN A 156 -28.33 23.27 -5.37
C ASN A 156 -27.53 24.39 -6.05
N LYS A 157 -28.06 24.94 -7.16
CA LYS A 157 -27.42 26.05 -7.87
C LYS A 157 -27.13 27.25 -6.94
N ALA A 158 -28.04 27.57 -6.03
CA ALA A 158 -27.85 28.65 -5.06
C ALA A 158 -26.60 28.47 -4.17
N PHE A 159 -26.32 27.22 -3.77
CA PHE A 159 -25.13 26.88 -3.00
C PHE A 159 -23.84 27.04 -3.82
N PHE A 160 -23.83 26.57 -5.07
CA PHE A 160 -22.69 26.76 -5.96
C PHE A 160 -22.46 28.25 -6.32
N ASP A 161 -23.54 29.02 -6.50
CA ASP A 161 -23.47 30.47 -6.69
C ASP A 161 -22.91 31.17 -5.43
N HIS A 162 -23.17 30.65 -4.22
CA HIS A 162 -22.53 31.11 -2.98
C HIS A 162 -21.02 30.82 -2.99
N ILE A 163 -20.60 29.59 -3.28
CA ILE A 163 -19.18 29.23 -3.38
C ILE A 163 -18.43 30.10 -4.39
N GLN A 164 -19.01 30.33 -5.58
CA GLN A 164 -18.39 31.17 -6.60
C GLN A 164 -18.15 32.61 -6.12
N ARG A 165 -19.09 33.16 -5.33
CA ARG A 165 -18.95 34.50 -4.73
C ARG A 165 -17.83 34.53 -3.69
N GLU A 166 -17.79 33.56 -2.79
CA GLU A 166 -16.72 33.43 -1.77
C GLU A 166 -15.34 33.30 -2.44
N ILE A 167 -15.22 32.43 -3.44
CA ILE A 167 -13.97 32.28 -4.21
C ILE A 167 -13.58 33.59 -4.89
N ALA A 168 -14.54 34.31 -5.49
CA ALA A 168 -14.26 35.59 -6.12
C ALA A 168 -13.74 36.61 -5.08
N GLN A 169 -14.39 36.72 -3.92
CA GLN A 169 -13.96 37.60 -2.83
C GLN A 169 -12.54 37.29 -2.37
N ILE A 170 -12.23 36.01 -2.14
CA ILE A 170 -10.88 35.57 -1.76
C ILE A 170 -9.87 35.91 -2.85
N LYS A 171 -10.17 35.64 -4.13
CA LYS A 171 -9.29 35.98 -5.27
C LYS A 171 -9.01 37.48 -5.35
N PHE A 172 -10.03 38.32 -5.13
CA PHE A 172 -9.84 39.78 -5.10
C PHE A 172 -9.02 40.23 -3.88
N ALA A 173 -9.22 39.62 -2.71
CA ALA A 173 -8.44 39.93 -1.53
C ALA A 173 -6.96 39.54 -1.70
N VAL A 174 -6.69 38.32 -2.19
CA VAL A 174 -5.34 37.81 -2.45
C VAL A 174 -4.60 38.66 -3.49
N THR A 175 -5.27 39.10 -4.56
CA THR A 175 -4.63 39.97 -5.56
C THR A 175 -4.30 41.35 -5.00
N ARG A 176 -5.15 41.94 -4.15
CA ARG A 176 -4.83 43.20 -3.46
C ARG A 176 -3.63 43.06 -2.53
N THR A 177 -3.58 41.99 -1.72
CA THR A 177 -2.45 41.78 -0.81
C THR A 177 -1.16 41.45 -1.55
N ALA A 178 -1.20 40.64 -2.61
CA ALA A 178 -0.03 40.34 -3.43
C ALA A 178 0.58 41.58 -4.11
N VAL A 179 -0.26 42.53 -4.57
CA VAL A 179 0.22 43.79 -5.12
C VAL A 179 0.83 44.67 -4.01
N CYS A 180 0.20 44.75 -2.84
CA CYS A 180 0.74 45.50 -1.70
C CYS A 180 2.06 44.93 -1.16
N THR A 181 2.21 43.60 -1.07
CA THR A 181 3.46 42.96 -0.63
C THR A 181 4.58 43.15 -1.66
N ASN A 182 4.29 42.99 -2.96
CA ASN A 182 5.29 43.21 -4.01
C ASN A 182 5.77 44.66 -4.09
N LEU A 183 4.89 45.64 -3.83
CA LEU A 183 5.29 47.05 -3.71
C LEU A 183 6.12 47.30 -2.45
N SER A 184 5.80 46.67 -1.32
CA SER A 184 6.58 46.80 -0.09
C SER A 184 8.01 46.20 -0.20
N SER A 185 8.21 45.15 -1.00
CA SER A 185 9.55 44.60 -1.29
C SER A 185 10.35 45.43 -2.30
N LEU A 186 9.71 46.34 -3.05
CA LEU A 186 10.37 47.29 -3.97
C LEU A 186 10.71 48.63 -3.28
N PHE A 187 10.10 48.95 -2.14
CA PHE A 187 10.35 50.20 -1.43
C PHE A 187 11.77 50.37 -0.84
N PRO A 188 12.50 49.32 -0.40
CA PRO A 188 13.89 49.49 0.03
C PRO A 188 14.84 49.87 -1.12
N LEU A 189 14.48 49.58 -2.37
CA LEU A 189 15.34 49.81 -3.55
C LEU A 189 15.21 51.22 -4.13
N LEU A 190 14.12 51.95 -3.86
CA LEU A 190 13.96 53.34 -4.32
C LEU A 190 14.49 54.38 -3.31
N CYS A 191 14.75 54.00 -2.05
CA CYS A 191 15.17 54.97 -1.03
C CYS A 191 16.69 55.13 -0.90
N VAL A 192 17.51 54.30 -1.56
CA VAL A 192 18.98 54.36 -1.48
C VAL A 192 19.60 55.28 -2.53
N SER A 193 18.89 55.64 -3.61
CA SER A 193 19.48 56.39 -4.74
C SER A 193 19.36 57.92 -4.66
N LYS A 194 18.90 58.50 -3.53
CA LYS A 194 18.70 59.97 -3.41
C LYS A 194 19.61 60.65 -2.38
N LEU A 195 20.71 60.02 -1.99
CA LEU A 195 21.66 60.60 -1.04
C LEU A 195 23.12 60.40 -1.45
N GLU A 196 23.46 60.84 -2.66
CA GLU A 196 24.84 61.20 -3.01
C GLU A 196 24.81 62.60 -3.62
N LYS A 197 25.34 63.55 -2.86
CA LYS A 197 25.59 64.94 -3.23
C LYS A 197 26.97 65.29 -2.74
#